data_AF-A0A1R4H140-F1
#
_entry.id   AF-A0A1R4H140-F1
#
_cell.length_a   1.000
_cell.length_b   1.000
_cell.length_c   1.000
_cell.angle_alpha   90.00
_cell.angle_beta   90.00
_cell.angle_gamma   90.00
#
_symmetry.space_group_name_H-M   'P 1'
#
loop_
_entity.id
_entity.type
_entity.pdbx_description
1 polymer ?
#
loop_
_entity_poly.entity_id
_entity_poly.type
_entity_poly.pdbx_seq_one_letter_code
_entity_poly.pdbx_strand_id
1 'polypeptide(L)' 'MLSEMEQFQQDLLESVKQMNRGVATRVSRVTMTDAAQARSFVGLSQVEFAKLLGVSPRTLQDWEQGRREPTGAALNKKC' A
#
# COMPACT_ATOMS: atom_id res chain seq x y z
N MET A 1 38.60 -10.64 4.07
CA MET A 1 37.55 -11.06 5.03
C MET A 1 37.17 -9.95 6.02
N LEU A 2 38.09 -9.13 6.55
CA LEU A 2 37.72 -7.96 7.40
C LEU A 2 37.12 -6.79 6.59
N SER A 3 37.56 -6.60 5.35
CA SER A 3 37.13 -5.49 4.47
C SER A 3 35.68 -5.58 3.99
N GLU A 4 35.13 -6.78 3.83
CA GLU A 4 33.76 -6.97 3.32
C GLU A 4 32.69 -6.58 4.35
N MET A 5 32.97 -6.79 5.64
CA MET A 5 32.10 -6.33 6.72
C MET A 5 32.13 -4.81 6.87
N GLU A 6 33.29 -4.18 6.71
CA GLU A 6 33.40 -2.71 6.70
C GLU A 6 32.67 -2.10 5.50
N GLN A 7 32.78 -2.70 4.32
CA GLN A 7 32.05 -2.29 3.12
C GLN A 7 30.54 -2.36 3.34
N PHE A 8 30.04 -3.48 3.88
CA PHE A 8 28.62 -3.65 4.17
C PHE A 8 28.08 -2.63 5.18
N GLN A 9 28.87 -2.32 6.22
CA GLN A 9 28.53 -1.29 7.19
C GLN A 9 28.46 0.10 6.56
N GLN A 10 29.38 0.42 5.65
CA GLN A 10 29.39 1.68 4.90
C GLN A 10 28.14 1.81 4.04
N ASP A 11 27.81 0.78 3.26
CA ASP A 11 26.67 0.77 2.34
C ASP A 11 25.32 0.90 3.09
N LEU A 12 25.22 0.26 4.27
CA LEU A 12 24.02 0.35 5.12
C LEU A 12 23.86 1.76 5.70
N LEU A 13 24.95 2.35 6.21
CA LEU A 13 24.94 3.71 6.74
C LEU A 13 24.62 4.73 5.65
N GLU A 14 25.10 4.51 4.44
CA GLU A 14 24.80 5.37 3.29
C GLU A 14 23.32 5.30 2.92
N SER A 15 22.75 4.10 2.85
CA SER A 15 21.32 3.86 2.57
C SER A 15 20.41 4.57 3.59
N VAL A 16 20.73 4.47 4.88
CA VAL A 16 19.96 5.14 5.95
C VAL A 16 20.08 6.67 5.86
N LYS A 17 21.27 7.20 5.53
CA LYS A 17 21.46 8.64 5.31
C LYS A 17 20.69 9.15 4.10
N GLN A 18 20.61 8.37 3.03
CA GLN A 18 19.80 8.69 1.85
C GLN A 18 18.30 8.73 2.20
N MET A 19 17.82 7.76 3.00
CA MET A 19 16.43 7.74 3.49
C MET A 19 16.10 8.93 4.40
N ASN A 20 16.97 9.27 5.36
CA ASN A 20 16.78 10.40 6.27
C ASN A 20 16.81 11.78 5.58
N ARG A 21 17.46 11.89 4.42
CA ARG A 21 17.44 13.12 3.60
C ARG A 21 16.15 13.27 2.79
N GLY A 22 15.19 12.36 2.95
CA GLY A 22 13.92 12.41 2.21
C GLY A 22 14.08 12.14 0.72
N VAL A 23 15.21 11.55 0.28
CA VAL A 23 15.39 11.08 -1.09
C VAL A 23 14.61 9.78 -1.23
N ALA A 24 13.28 9.90 -1.24
CA ALA A 24 12.41 8.85 -1.71
C ALA A 24 12.60 8.78 -3.23
N THR A 25 13.54 7.93 -3.68
CA THR A 25 13.92 7.75 -5.09
C THR A 25 12.73 7.40 -5.99
N ARG A 26 11.58 7.07 -5.41
CA ARG A 26 10.33 6.89 -6.12
C ARG A 26 9.18 7.43 -5.28
N VAL A 27 8.74 8.66 -5.54
CA VAL A 27 7.35 9.02 -5.32
C VAL A 27 6.55 8.17 -6.30
N SER A 28 6.18 6.96 -5.89
CA SER A 28 5.15 6.23 -6.61
C SER A 28 3.88 7.05 -6.41
N ARG A 29 3.52 7.85 -7.42
CA ARG A 29 2.12 8.20 -7.63
C ARG A 29 1.42 6.87 -7.87
N VAL A 30 1.06 6.20 -6.78
CA VAL A 30 0.13 5.10 -6.81
C VAL A 30 -1.15 5.75 -7.28
N THR A 31 -1.51 5.53 -8.54
CA THR A 31 -2.83 5.89 -9.05
C THR A 31 -3.81 5.11 -8.19
N MET A 32 -4.33 5.77 -7.15
CA MET A 32 -5.20 5.12 -6.18
C MET A 32 -6.44 4.67 -6.94
N THR A 33 -6.69 3.37 -6.96
CA THR A 33 -7.94 2.87 -7.54
C THR A 33 -9.12 3.44 -6.75
N ASP A 34 -10.30 3.48 -7.36
CA ASP A 34 -11.49 4.02 -6.70
C ASP A 34 -11.78 3.33 -5.36
N ALA A 35 -11.45 2.04 -5.24
CA ALA A 35 -11.53 1.29 -3.98
C ALA A 35 -10.55 1.79 -2.91
N ALA A 36 -9.31 2.10 -3.29
CA ALA A 36 -8.30 2.65 -2.39
C ALA A 36 -8.66 4.08 -1.95
N GLN A 37 -9.21 4.89 -2.87
CA GLN A 37 -9.72 6.23 -2.56
C GLN A 37 -10.91 6.16 -1.60
N ALA A 38 -11.89 5.29 -1.88
CA ALA A 38 -13.05 5.09 -1.01
C ALA A 38 -12.62 4.65 0.41
N ARG A 39 -11.67 3.71 0.53
CA ARG A 39 -11.14 3.31 1.84
C ARG A 39 -10.43 4.47 2.55
N SER A 40 -9.61 5.22 1.82
CA SER A 40 -8.88 6.37 2.38
C SER A 40 -9.83 7.46 2.88
N PHE A 41 -10.96 7.68 2.18
CA PHE A 41 -11.98 8.63 2.60
C PHE A 41 -12.68 8.19 3.90
N VAL A 42 -12.95 6.89 4.03
CA VAL A 42 -13.63 6.32 5.20
C VAL A 42 -12.66 6.14 6.39
N GLY A 43 -11.34 6.14 6.15
CA GLY A 43 -10.33 6.11 7.20
C GLY A 43 -10.18 4.77 7.92
N LEU A 44 -10.68 3.68 7.33
CA LEU A 44 -10.66 2.35 7.93
C LEU A 44 -9.46 1.52 7.45
N SER A 45 -9.08 0.53 8.27
CA SER A 45 -8.14 -0.51 7.83
C SER A 45 -8.76 -1.36 6.72
N GLN A 46 -7.91 -2.03 5.91
CA GLN A 46 -8.37 -2.88 4.81
C GLN A 46 -9.35 -3.97 5.30
N VAL A 47 -9.09 -4.56 6.47
CA VAL A 47 -9.95 -5.61 7.04
C VAL A 47 -11.31 -5.06 7.46
N GLU A 48 -11.35 -3.89 8.11
CA GLU A 48 -12.61 -3.26 8.53
C GLU A 48 -13.44 -2.78 7.34
N PHE A 49 -12.79 -2.20 6.33
CA PHE A 49 -13.45 -1.78 5.11
C PHE A 49 -14.00 -2.98 4.31
N ALA A 50 -13.26 -4.10 4.26
CA ALA A 50 -13.74 -5.33 3.65
C ALA A 50 -14.96 -5.91 4.38
N LYS A 51 -14.96 -5.88 5.72
CA LYS A 51 -16.12 -6.27 6.54
C LYS A 51 -17.34 -5.39 6.26
N LEU A 52 -17.15 -4.07 6.18
CA LEU A 52 -18.21 -3.11 5.86
C LEU A 52 -18.85 -3.41 4.50
N LEU A 53 -18.01 -3.73 3.50
CA LEU A 53 -18.45 -4.08 2.15
C LEU A 53 -18.99 -5.52 2.03
N GLY A 54 -18.84 -6.35 3.06
CA GLY A 54 -19.22 -7.76 3.05
C GLY A 54 -18.40 -8.61 2.08
N VAL A 55 -17.15 -8.22 1.82
CA VAL A 55 -16.21 -8.94 0.95
C VAL A 55 -15.01 -9.44 1.74
N SER A 56 -14.25 -10.37 1.17
CA SER A 56 -13.00 -10.79 1.79
C SER A 56 -11.94 -9.69 1.69
N PRO A 57 -11.00 -9.56 2.66
CA PRO A 57 -9.87 -8.64 2.54
C PRO A 57 -9.04 -8.85 1.26
N ARG A 58 -8.96 -10.10 0.79
CA ARG A 58 -8.31 -10.45 -0.47
C ARG A 58 -9.03 -9.86 -1.68
N THR A 59 -10.35 -9.85 -1.69
CA THR A 59 -11.16 -9.22 -2.73
C THR A 59 -10.94 -7.70 -2.76
N LEU A 60 -10.90 -7.06 -1.59
CA LEU A 60 -10.59 -5.64 -1.49
C LEU A 60 -9.17 -5.35 -1.98
N GLN A 61 -8.20 -6.19 -1.64
CA GLN A 61 -6.82 -6.08 -2.13
C GLN A 61 -6.73 -6.21 -3.66
N ASP A 62 -7.51 -7.11 -4.27
CA ASP A 62 -7.58 -7.23 -5.73
C ASP A 62 -8.14 -5.97 -6.40
N TRP A 63 -9.07 -5.27 -5.75
CA TRP A 63 -9.61 -3.97 -6.20
C TRP A 63 -8.62 -2.82 -6.01
N GLU A 64 -7.95 -2.77 -4.86
CA GLU A 64 -6.91 -1.76 -4.59
C GLU A 64 -5.69 -1.90 -5.51
N GLN A 65 -5.43 -3.11 -5.99
CA GLN A 65 -4.32 -3.41 -6.91
C GLN A 65 -4.76 -3.39 -8.38
N GLY A 66 -6.03 -3.06 -8.68
CA GLY A 66 -6.54 -2.92 -10.04
C GLY A 66 -6.63 -4.23 -10.83
N ARG A 67 -6.56 -5.39 -10.17
CA ARG A 67 -6.73 -6.71 -10.81
C ARG A 67 -8.20 -7.01 -11.13
N ARG A 68 -9.11 -6.39 -10.38
CA ARG A 68 -10.56 -6.53 -10.53
C ARG A 68 -11.24 -5.21 -10.20
N GLU A 69 -12.40 -4.97 -10.80
CA GLU A 69 -13.25 -3.83 -10.46
C GLU A 69 -14.38 -4.27 -9.51
N PRO A 70 -14.85 -3.39 -8.61
CA PRO A 70 -15.99 -3.67 -7.77
C PRO A 70 -17.26 -3.85 -8.62
N THR A 71 -17.82 -5.05 -8.64
CA THR A 71 -19.10 -5.32 -9.30
C THR A 71 -20.27 -4.91 -8.39
N GLY A 72 -21.40 -4.55 -9.00
CA GLY A 72 -22.53 -3.81 -8.39
C GLY A 72 -23.12 -4.33 -7.06
N ALA A 73 -22.79 -5.55 -6.63
CA ALA A 73 -23.17 -6.06 -5.31
C ALA A 73 -22.44 -5.36 -4.15
N ALA A 74 -21.23 -4.83 -4.38
CA ALA A 74 -20.46 -4.10 -3.36
C ALA A 74 -20.72 -2.58 -3.38
N LEU A 75 -21.12 -2.04 -4.53
CA LEU A 75 -21.54 -0.64 -4.67
C LEU A 75 -22.94 -0.40 -4.10
N ASN A 76 -23.80 -1.43 -4.05
CA ASN A 76 -25.22 -1.30 -3.75
C ASN A 76 -25.66 -1.91 -2.41
N LYS A 77 -24.73 -2.20 -1.48
CA LYS A 77 -25.11 -2.50 -0.09
C LYS A 77 -25.42 -1.20 0.65
N LYS A 78 -26.51 -0.55 0.24
CA LYS A 78 -27.24 0.42 1.07
C LYS A 78 -27.70 -0.30 2.34
N CYS A 79 -27.05 0.00 3.46
CA CYS A 79 -27.80 0.19 4.69
C CYS A 79 -28.15 1.68 4.76
#